data_AF-V4ADG1-F1
#
_entry.id   AF-V4ADG1-F1
#
_cell.length_a   1.000
_cell.length_b   1.000
_cell.length_c   1.000
_cell.angle_alpha   90.00
_cell.angle_beta   90.00
_cell.angle_gamma   90.00
#
_symmetry.space_group_name_H-M   'P 1'
#
loop_
_entity.id
_entity.type
_entity.pdbx_description
1 polymer ?
#
loop_
_entity_poly.entity_id
_entity_poly.type
_entity_poly.pdbx_seq_one_letter_code
_entity_poly.pdbx_strand_id
1 'polypeptide(L)'
;DVLPFIIQNTMETAFPNLTILYKIFLTIPVSSAASERSLSRLKLIKNYLRSTMAEVRLSNLSLINIERNFAKDVDFDKVIQTFSMMKKRR
;
A
#
# COMPACT_ATOMS: atom_id res chain seq x y z
N ASP A 1 15.39 7.70 16.20
CA ASP A 1 15.59 6.99 14.92
C ASP A 1 16.84 7.47 14.20
N VAL A 2 17.61 6.53 13.67
CA VAL A 2 18.92 6.79 13.03
C VAL A 2 18.76 7.54 11.69
N LEU A 3 17.68 7.28 10.96
CA LEU A 3 17.45 7.87 9.63
C LEU A 3 17.09 9.36 9.67
N PRO A 4 16.19 9.84 10.56
CA PRO A 4 15.98 11.28 10.78
C PRO A 4 17.24 12.02 11.24
N PHE A 5 18.07 11.37 12.06
CA PHE A 5 19.36 11.93 12.52
C PHE A 5 20.35 12.11 11.35
N ILE A 6 20.46 11.12 10.45
CA ILE A 6 21.31 11.20 9.25
C ILE A 6 20.85 12.32 8.31
N ILE A 7 19.53 12.50 8.15
CA ILE A 7 18.94 13.55 7.31
C ILE A 7 19.16 14.94 7.94
N GLN A 8 18.93 15.09 9.25
CA GLN A 8 19.14 16.35 9.97
C GLN A 8 20.60 16.81 9.95
N ASN A 9 21.55 15.89 10.02
CA ASN A 9 22.97 16.21 9.98
C ASN A 9 23.56 16.30 8.56
N THR A 10 22.73 16.28 7.50
CA THR A 10 23.17 16.39 6.10
C THR A 10 24.24 15.37 5.71
N MET A 11 24.27 14.19 6.36
CA MET A 11 25.30 13.16 6.15
C MET A 11 25.17 12.46 4.79
N GLU A 12 24.13 12.77 4.01
CA GLU A 12 23.94 12.30 2.64
C GLU A 12 25.07 12.73 1.70
N THR A 13 25.68 13.89 1.94
CA THR A 13 26.82 14.39 1.15
C THR A 13 28.15 13.83 1.64
N ALA A 14 28.30 13.60 2.94
CA ALA A 14 29.52 13.06 3.55
C ALA A 14 29.69 11.56 3.32
N PHE A 15 28.59 10.78 3.39
CA PHE A 15 28.62 9.32 3.29
C PHE A 15 27.44 8.77 2.44
N PRO A 16 27.43 9.02 1.12
CA PRO A 16 26.30 8.66 0.25
C PRO A 16 26.00 7.16 0.26
N ASN A 17 27.03 6.31 0.26
CA ASN A 17 26.87 4.85 0.29
C ASN A 17 26.24 4.34 1.59
N LEU A 18 26.61 4.95 2.73
CA LEU A 18 26.07 4.57 4.03
C LEU A 18 24.58 4.96 4.14
N THR A 19 24.22 6.14 3.64
CA THR A 19 22.83 6.58 3.57
C THR A 19 21.98 5.65 2.70
N ILE A 20 22.49 5.23 1.54
CA ILE A 20 21.78 4.26 0.68
C ILE A 20 21.62 2.92 1.40
N LEU A 21 22.67 2.42 2.05
CA LEU A 21 22.62 1.17 2.80
C LEU A 21 21.55 1.22 3.91
N TYR A 22 21.49 2.29 4.70
CA TYR A 22 20.47 2.44 5.74
C TYR A 22 19.05 2.56 5.17
N LYS A 23 18.87 3.26 4.04
CA LYS A 23 17.58 3.33 3.34
C LYS A 23 17.13 1.92 2.93
N ILE A 24 18.02 1.14 2.31
CA ILE A 24 17.73 -0.25 1.92
C ILE A 24 17.43 -1.11 3.15
N PHE A 25 18.29 -1.07 4.17
CA PHE A 25 18.14 -1.85 5.40
C PHE A 25 16.77 -1.60 6.08
N LEU A 26 16.32 -0.35 6.11
CA LEU A 26 15.04 0.02 6.71
C LEU A 26 13.82 -0.31 5.83
N THR A 27 14.01 -0.43 4.51
CA THR A 27 12.95 -0.86 3.58
C THR A 27 12.77 -2.37 3.52
N ILE A 28 13.82 -3.14 3.86
CA ILE A 28 13.73 -4.59 3.91
C ILE A 28 12.82 -4.96 5.10
N PRO A 29 11.73 -5.70 4.87
CA PRO A 29 10.91 -6.17 5.97
C PRO A 29 11.71 -7.17 6.79
N VAL A 30 12.14 -6.75 7.99
CA VAL A 30 12.88 -7.62 8.94
C VAL A 30 12.00 -8.76 9.46
N SER A 31 10.67 -8.66 9.30
CA SER A 31 9.72 -9.65 9.80
C SER A 31 8.71 -10.08 8.74
N SER A 32 8.41 -11.38 8.71
CA SER A 32 7.30 -11.96 7.92
C SER A 32 5.92 -11.44 8.35
N ALA A 33 5.80 -10.87 9.56
CA ALA A 33 4.53 -10.43 10.13
C ALA A 33 3.80 -9.39 9.25
N ALA A 34 4.54 -8.52 8.55
CA ALA A 34 3.95 -7.57 7.62
C ALA A 34 3.30 -8.28 6.42
N SER A 35 4.00 -9.27 5.85
CA SER A 35 3.49 -10.11 4.77
C SER A 35 2.30 -10.97 5.24
N GLU A 36 2.41 -11.63 6.38
CA GLU A 36 1.32 -12.42 6.99
C GLU A 36 0.07 -11.58 7.25
N ARG A 37 0.25 -10.34 7.76
CA ARG A 37 -0.86 -9.40 7.94
C ARG A 37 -1.51 -9.06 6.60
N SER A 38 -0.74 -8.80 5.54
CA SER A 38 -1.30 -8.52 4.21
C SER A 38 -2.02 -9.74 3.61
N LEU A 39 -1.49 -10.95 3.78
CA LEU A 39 -2.10 -12.20 3.32
C LEU A 39 -3.37 -12.57 4.11
N SER A 40 -3.40 -12.26 5.41
CA SER A 40 -4.61 -12.44 6.23
C SER A 40 -5.76 -11.57 5.73
N ARG A 41 -5.45 -10.35 5.26
CA ARG A 41 -6.42 -9.46 4.60
C ARG A 41 -6.80 -9.98 3.22
N LEU A 42 -5.83 -10.45 2.44
CA LEU A 42 -6.10 -11.03 1.12
C LEU A 42 -7.07 -12.21 1.21
N LYS A 43 -7.00 -13.04 2.26
CA LYS A 43 -7.95 -14.12 2.51
C LYS A 43 -9.40 -13.63 2.72
N LEU A 44 -9.58 -12.43 3.27
CA LEU A 44 -10.91 -11.82 3.39
C LEU A 44 -11.40 -11.26 2.04
N ILE A 45 -10.48 -10.74 1.22
CA ILE A 45 -10.77 -10.17 -0.10
C ILE A 45 -11.10 -11.28 -1.12
N LYS A 46 -10.29 -12.34 -1.16
CA LYS A 46 -10.44 -13.53 -1.99
C LYS A 46 -10.92 -14.69 -1.12
N ASN A 47 -12.24 -14.77 -0.97
CA ASN A 47 -12.89 -15.85 -0.23
C ASN A 47 -13.63 -16.81 -1.18
N TYR A 48 -14.12 -17.92 -0.63
CA TYR A 48 -14.77 -18.99 -1.41
C TYR A 48 -15.96 -18.49 -2.25
N LEU A 49 -16.79 -17.61 -1.69
CA LEU A 49 -17.95 -17.02 -2.38
C LEU A 49 -17.55 -16.06 -3.52
N ARG A 50 -16.31 -15.57 -3.52
CA ARG A 50 -15.73 -14.65 -4.53
C ARG A 50 -14.65 -15.33 -5.38
N SER A 51 -14.73 -16.65 -5.52
CA SER A 51 -13.75 -17.48 -6.24
C SER A 51 -13.63 -17.14 -7.74
N THR A 52 -14.66 -16.56 -8.36
CA THR A 52 -14.70 -16.19 -9.78
C THR A 52 -14.23 -14.76 -10.08
N MET A 53 -13.64 -14.06 -9.11
CA MET A 53 -13.22 -12.68 -9.29
C MET A 53 -12.01 -12.55 -10.23
N ALA A 54 -12.09 -11.64 -11.20
CA ALA A 54 -10.98 -11.34 -12.10
C ALA A 54 -9.75 -10.81 -11.33
N GLU A 55 -8.56 -11.20 -11.78
CA GLU A 55 -7.29 -10.83 -11.15
C GLU A 55 -7.08 -9.31 -11.10
N VAL A 56 -7.49 -8.57 -12.15
CA VAL A 56 -7.43 -7.09 -12.15
C VAL A 56 -8.24 -6.51 -10.98
N ARG A 57 -9.45 -7.03 -10.74
CA ARG A 57 -10.29 -6.58 -9.63
C ARG A 57 -9.67 -6.97 -8.28
N LEU A 58 -9.01 -8.13 -8.20
CA LEU A 58 -8.33 -8.59 -6.99
C LEU A 58 -7.16 -7.69 -6.62
N SER A 59 -6.30 -7.40 -7.59
CA SER A 59 -5.16 -6.51 -7.41
C SER A 59 -5.62 -5.11 -6.99
N ASN A 60 -6.63 -4.54 -7.67
CA ASN A 60 -7.15 -3.22 -7.33
C ASN A 60 -7.73 -3.16 -5.90
N LEU A 61 -8.49 -4.17 -5.49
CA LEU A 61 -9.07 -4.19 -4.14
C LEU A 61 -8.02 -4.44 -3.06
N SER A 62 -7.00 -5.25 -3.36
CA SER A 62 -5.87 -5.48 -2.47
C SER A 62 -5.05 -4.20 -2.27
N LEU A 63 -4.81 -3.44 -3.35
CA LEU A 63 -4.14 -2.15 -3.29
C LEU A 63 -4.91 -1.16 -2.40
N ILE A 64 -6.22 -1.04 -2.57
CA ILE A 64 -7.07 -0.20 -1.70
C ILE A 64 -6.99 -0.64 -0.23
N ASN A 65 -6.86 -1.94 0.04
CA ASN A 65 -6.77 -2.45 1.41
C ASN A 65 -5.41 -2.18 2.07
N ILE A 66 -4.32 -2.29 1.30
CA ILE A 66 -2.96 -1.94 1.74
C ILE A 66 -2.91 -0.44 2.03
N GLU A 67 -3.40 0.38 1.10
CA GLU A 67 -3.46 1.84 1.21
C GLU A 67 -4.72 2.33 1.95
N ARG A 68 -5.22 1.56 2.94
CA ARG A 68 -6.50 1.91 3.60
C ARG A 68 -6.47 3.27 4.27
N ASN A 69 -5.29 3.77 4.65
CA ASN A 69 -5.15 5.08 5.31
C ASN A 69 -5.50 6.18 4.31
N PHE A 70 -4.90 6.17 3.13
CA PHE A 70 -5.28 7.06 2.04
C PHE A 70 -6.71 6.84 1.56
N ALA A 71 -7.17 5.59 1.53
CA ALA A 71 -8.53 5.27 1.10
C ALA A 71 -9.62 5.84 2.04
N LYS A 72 -9.30 6.14 3.31
CA LYS A 72 -10.23 6.81 4.24
C LYS A 72 -10.42 8.28 3.91
N ASP A 73 -9.41 8.91 3.31
CA ASP A 73 -9.44 10.33 2.96
C ASP A 73 -10.07 10.57 1.59
N VAL A 74 -10.46 9.50 0.88
CA VAL A 74 -11.16 9.60 -0.41
C VAL A 74 -12.62 10.02 -0.18
N ASP A 75 -13.03 11.06 -0.89
CA ASP A 75 -14.41 11.53 -0.94
C ASP A 75 -15.31 10.52 -1.68
N PHE A 76 -16.11 9.78 -0.91
CA PHE A 76 -17.04 8.79 -1.45
C PHE A 76 -18.17 9.40 -2.29
N ASP A 77 -18.63 10.61 -1.98
CA ASP A 77 -19.72 11.25 -2.73
C ASP A 77 -19.26 11.58 -4.14
N LYS A 78 -18.02 12.08 -4.28
CA LYS A 78 -17.40 12.30 -5.58
C LYS A 78 -17.20 11.00 -6.36
N VAL A 79 -16.80 9.91 -5.70
CA VAL A 79 -16.65 8.60 -6.34
C VAL A 79 -17.99 8.08 -6.83
N ILE A 80 -19.06 8.18 -6.03
CA ILE A 80 -20.41 7.77 -6.40
C ILE A 80 -20.92 8.61 -7.58
N GLN A 81 -20.73 9.93 -7.55
CA GLN A 81 -21.12 10.81 -8.64
C GLN A 81 -20.37 10.44 -9.94
N THR A 82 -19.06 10.23 -9.85
CA THR A 82 -18.24 9.82 -11.00
C THR A 82 -18.71 8.47 -11.56
N PHE A 83 -18.99 7.51 -10.68
CA PHE A 83 -19.51 6.21 -11.07
C PHE A 83 -20.90 6.31 -11.72
N SER A 84 -21.77 7.19 -11.21
CA SER A 84 -23.10 7.47 -11.79
C SER A 84 -22.99 8.09 -13.19
N MET A 85 -22.01 8.98 -13.41
CA MET A 85 -21.72 9.58 -14.71
C MET A 85 -21.06 8.60 -15.69
N MET A 86 -20.37 7.56 -15.21
CA MET A 86 -19.87 6.49 -16.05
C MET A 86 -21.06 5.71 -16.65
N LYS A 87 -21.33 5.96 -17.94
CA LYS A 87 -22.33 5.34 -18.83
C LYS A 87 -22.98 4.06 -18.25
N LYS A 88 -24.31 4.06 -18.08
CA LYS A 88 -25.13 2.93 -17.59
C LYS A 88 -24.61 1.59 -18.11
N ARG A 89 -23.94 0.82 -17.25
CA ARG A 89 -23.64 -0.60 -17.46
C ARG A 89 -24.52 -1.36 -16.46
N ARG A 90 -25.25 -2.34 -16.99
CA ARG A 90 -26.19 -3.24 -16.30
C ARG A 90 -25.69 -3.69 -14.93
#